data_AF-A0A7W0QQC7-F1
#
_entry.id   AF-A0A7W0QQC7-F1
#
_cell.length_a   1.000
_cell.length_b   1.000
_cell.length_c   1.000
_cell.angle_alpha   90.00
_cell.angle_beta   90.00
_cell.angle_gamma   90.00
#
_symmetry.space_group_name_H-M   'P 1'
#
loop_
_entity.id
_entity.type
_entity.pdbx_description
1 polymer ?
#
loop_
_entity_poly.entity_id
_entity_poly.type
_entity_poly.pdbx_seq_one_letter_code
_entity_poly.pdbx_strand_id
1 'polypeptide(L)'
;YNGTTGWASADYLSTGGGATEPEPEPVPNAGSGETIDYKVTTAAVNMRSGPSTSNSVVTVLPPGTRIDITGGASNGFLPAKWAGRSGWVSADFLAEPGSTPAPDNGDSSSQGIVNIIYAAADRWGQPRADMLRVARCESNLDPRAVNRSSGASGLFQFMPGTFAGTPNGKRGEDIFNAYTSADAAGWMWANGMRNHWACQ
;
A
#
# COMPACT_ATOMS: atom_id res chain seq x y z
N TYR A 1 -41.53 16.18 26.86
CA TYR A 1 -40.92 15.33 25.83
C TYR A 1 -39.41 15.40 26.04
N ASN A 2 -38.80 14.59 26.92
CA ASN A 2 -39.07 13.22 27.40
C ASN A 2 -38.67 12.13 26.37
N GLY A 3 -37.67 11.31 26.71
CA GLY A 3 -37.12 10.23 25.88
C GLY A 3 -35.60 10.08 26.04
N THR A 4 -35.15 9.30 27.02
CA THR A 4 -33.73 9.00 27.34
C THR A 4 -33.48 7.49 27.33
N THR A 5 -32.33 7.01 26.83
CA THR A 5 -31.64 5.72 27.16
C THR A 5 -30.23 5.74 26.50
N GLY A 6 -29.26 4.98 27.04
CA GLY A 6 -27.98 4.66 26.41
C GLY A 6 -26.97 4.01 27.39
N TRP A 7 -25.97 3.29 26.88
CA TRP A 7 -24.92 2.57 27.65
C TRP A 7 -23.48 2.74 27.09
N ALA A 8 -22.53 1.87 27.48
CA ALA A 8 -21.07 2.13 27.46
C ALA A 8 -20.20 0.90 27.09
N SER A 9 -18.86 1.05 27.18
CA SER A 9 -17.83 0.00 26.93
C SER A 9 -17.00 -0.31 28.20
N ALA A 10 -16.31 -1.46 28.22
CA ALA A 10 -16.44 -2.39 29.36
C ALA A 10 -15.21 -2.68 30.26
N ASP A 11 -13.98 -2.28 29.91
CA ASP A 11 -12.76 -2.78 30.60
C ASP A 11 -12.33 -2.06 31.90
N TYR A 12 -13.28 -1.46 32.63
CA TYR A 12 -13.07 -1.00 34.01
C TYR A 12 -14.23 -1.40 34.93
N LEU A 13 -14.32 -2.69 35.31
CA LEU A 13 -14.53 -3.14 36.70
C LEU A 13 -14.61 -4.68 36.82
N SER A 14 -13.75 -5.26 37.66
CA SER A 14 -13.88 -6.65 38.11
C SER A 14 -14.51 -6.69 39.50
N THR A 15 -15.83 -6.90 39.57
CA THR A 15 -16.55 -7.38 40.78
C THR A 15 -17.88 -8.05 40.42
N GLY A 16 -17.99 -9.37 40.63
CA GLY A 16 -19.22 -9.96 41.19
C GLY A 16 -20.43 -10.30 40.28
N GLY A 17 -20.23 -11.07 39.21
CA GLY A 17 -21.15 -12.18 38.82
C GLY A 17 -22.62 -11.92 38.40
N GLY A 18 -22.85 -11.84 37.08
CA GLY A 18 -24.10 -12.26 36.40
C GLY A 18 -25.21 -11.21 36.22
N ALA A 19 -25.74 -10.93 35.01
CA ALA A 19 -25.42 -11.48 33.69
C ALA A 19 -25.77 -10.54 32.50
N THR A 20 -24.76 -10.21 31.67
CA THR A 20 -24.75 -9.90 30.20
C THR A 20 -25.68 -8.83 29.55
N GLU A 21 -25.06 -7.75 29.02
CA GLU A 21 -25.49 -6.59 28.16
C GLU A 21 -24.15 -5.92 27.60
N PRO A 22 -23.98 -4.80 26.81
CA PRO A 22 -24.81 -3.85 25.99
C PRO A 22 -24.31 -3.71 24.50
N GLU A 23 -24.52 -2.67 23.64
CA GLU A 23 -25.73 -1.91 23.19
C GLU A 23 -25.59 -1.29 21.74
N PRO A 24 -24.67 -0.31 21.41
CA PRO A 24 -25.01 0.78 20.45
C PRO A 24 -24.07 1.05 19.21
N GLU A 25 -24.52 1.92 18.28
CA GLU A 25 -23.78 2.47 17.09
C GLU A 25 -23.14 3.87 17.33
N PRO A 26 -22.06 4.28 16.62
CA PRO A 26 -21.35 5.55 16.85
C PRO A 26 -21.69 6.73 15.91
N VAL A 27 -21.58 7.96 16.42
CA VAL A 27 -21.61 9.23 15.66
C VAL A 27 -20.20 9.83 15.49
N PRO A 28 -19.92 10.59 14.41
CA PRO A 28 -18.56 11.04 14.11
C PRO A 28 -18.14 12.26 14.94
N ASN A 29 -17.05 12.13 15.69
CA ASN A 29 -16.29 13.26 16.25
C ASN A 29 -14.91 13.34 15.59
N ALA A 30 -14.39 14.54 15.38
CA ALA A 30 -13.07 14.75 14.78
C ALA A 30 -11.97 14.77 15.86
N GLY A 31 -10.79 14.21 15.55
CA GLY A 31 -9.59 14.44 16.37
C GLY A 31 -9.13 13.30 17.27
N SER A 32 -9.36 12.04 16.90
CA SER A 32 -8.56 10.91 17.38
C SER A 32 -7.64 10.40 16.26
N GLY A 33 -6.42 9.99 16.62
CA GLY A 33 -5.45 9.43 15.67
C GLY A 33 -5.79 7.99 15.34
N GLU A 34 -6.77 7.78 14.48
CA GLU A 34 -7.10 6.46 13.93
C GLU A 34 -5.87 5.88 13.23
N THR A 35 -5.40 4.72 13.69
CA THR A 35 -4.38 3.94 12.99
C THR A 35 -5.04 3.32 11.76
N ILE A 36 -5.06 4.07 10.66
CA ILE A 36 -5.55 3.62 9.36
C ILE A 36 -4.70 2.41 8.94
N ASP A 37 -5.22 1.20 9.21
CA ASP A 37 -4.73 -0.01 8.57
C ASP A 37 -4.99 0.12 7.07
N TYR A 38 -4.09 -0.40 6.25
CA TYR A 38 -4.18 -0.27 4.82
C TYR A 38 -3.69 -1.55 4.16
N LYS A 39 -4.44 -2.02 3.17
CA LYS A 39 -4.13 -3.26 2.46
C LYS A 39 -3.93 -3.00 0.98
N VAL A 40 -3.29 -3.96 0.32
CA VAL A 40 -2.93 -3.90 -1.10
C VAL A 40 -3.72 -4.95 -1.86
N THR A 41 -4.38 -4.58 -2.94
CA THR A 41 -5.12 -5.53 -3.78
C THR A 41 -4.16 -6.48 -4.52
N THR A 42 -4.43 -7.79 -4.42
CA THR A 42 -3.60 -8.84 -5.06
C THR A 42 -3.94 -9.04 -6.53
N ALA A 43 -5.17 -8.74 -6.92
CA ALA A 43 -5.69 -8.82 -8.28
C ALA A 43 -6.67 -7.67 -8.56
N ALA A 44 -7.25 -7.64 -9.75
CA ALA A 44 -8.37 -6.74 -10.05
C ALA A 44 -9.62 -7.22 -9.28
N VAL A 45 -10.15 -6.41 -8.37
CA VAL A 45 -11.21 -6.81 -7.44
C VAL A 45 -12.35 -5.79 -7.40
N ASN A 46 -13.59 -6.28 -7.30
CA ASN A 46 -14.77 -5.43 -7.17
C ASN A 46 -14.89 -4.91 -5.72
N MET A 47 -14.87 -3.58 -5.55
CA MET A 47 -15.38 -2.95 -4.33
C MET A 47 -16.91 -2.87 -4.45
N ARG A 48 -17.63 -3.38 -3.45
CA ARG A 48 -19.08 -3.57 -3.45
C ARG A 48 -19.79 -2.73 -2.39
N SER A 49 -21.10 -2.60 -2.52
CA SER A 49 -21.96 -1.87 -1.58
C SER A 49 -22.19 -2.59 -0.24
N GLY A 50 -21.78 -3.85 -0.11
CA GLY A 50 -21.86 -4.64 1.11
C GLY A 50 -21.03 -5.93 1.04
N PRO A 51 -20.88 -6.67 2.15
CA PRO A 51 -20.00 -7.83 2.28
C PRO A 51 -20.58 -9.10 1.62
N SER A 52 -20.84 -9.07 0.32
CA SER A 52 -21.30 -10.24 -0.44
C SER A 52 -21.01 -10.09 -1.94
N THR A 53 -20.78 -11.21 -2.63
CA THR A 53 -20.70 -11.27 -4.10
C THR A 53 -22.03 -10.95 -4.80
N SER A 54 -23.16 -10.99 -4.08
CA SER A 54 -24.48 -10.55 -4.57
C SER A 54 -24.67 -9.02 -4.55
N ASN A 55 -23.88 -8.28 -3.78
CA ASN A 55 -24.05 -6.83 -3.63
C ASN A 55 -23.50 -6.06 -4.83
N SER A 56 -24.13 -4.93 -5.15
CA SER A 56 -23.78 -4.10 -6.31
C SER A 56 -22.33 -3.61 -6.28
N VAL A 57 -21.69 -3.53 -7.45
CA VAL A 57 -20.31 -3.06 -7.59
C VAL A 57 -20.29 -1.52 -7.59
N VAL A 58 -19.46 -0.94 -6.72
CA VAL A 58 -19.23 0.51 -6.57
C VAL A 58 -18.09 0.99 -7.48
N THR A 59 -17.06 0.15 -7.64
CA THR A 59 -15.98 0.28 -8.63
C THR A 59 -15.21 -1.03 -8.73
N VAL A 60 -14.43 -1.20 -9.80
CA VAL A 60 -13.30 -2.15 -9.82
C VAL A 60 -12.07 -1.42 -9.25
N LEU A 61 -11.25 -2.13 -8.48
CA LEU A 61 -9.93 -1.71 -8.02
C LEU A 61 -8.87 -2.48 -8.84
N PRO A 62 -7.89 -1.82 -9.47
CA PRO A 62 -6.74 -2.49 -10.08
C PRO A 62 -5.91 -3.31 -9.08
N PRO A 63 -5.06 -4.26 -9.50
CA PRO A 63 -4.02 -4.86 -8.65
C PRO A 63 -3.04 -3.80 -8.14
N GLY A 64 -2.39 -4.03 -6.99
CA GLY A 64 -1.41 -3.11 -6.40
C GLY A 64 -2.01 -1.84 -5.76
N THR A 65 -3.34 -1.70 -5.79
CA THR A 65 -4.07 -0.56 -5.23
C THR A 65 -4.00 -0.60 -3.71
N ARG A 66 -3.47 0.47 -3.11
CA ARG A 66 -3.57 0.74 -1.68
C ARG A 66 -4.99 1.20 -1.34
N ILE A 67 -5.63 0.55 -0.38
CA ILE A 67 -6.92 0.96 0.17
C ILE A 67 -6.84 1.11 1.68
N ASP A 68 -7.57 2.09 2.22
CA ASP A 68 -7.68 2.31 3.66
C ASP A 68 -8.75 1.35 4.20
N ILE A 69 -8.43 0.58 5.25
CA ILE A 69 -9.36 -0.35 5.90
C ILE A 69 -10.03 0.38 7.07
N THR A 70 -11.37 0.40 7.09
CA THR A 70 -12.16 1.24 8.00
C THR A 70 -13.00 0.42 8.99
N GLY A 71 -12.51 -0.76 9.38
CA GLY A 71 -13.21 -1.67 10.29
C GLY A 71 -12.89 -3.14 10.10
N GLY A 72 -13.48 -3.98 10.95
CA GLY A 72 -13.28 -5.44 10.94
C GLY A 72 -13.96 -6.16 9.77
N ALA A 73 -13.52 -7.39 9.49
CA ALA A 73 -14.04 -8.22 8.41
C ALA A 73 -15.46 -8.73 8.71
N SER A 74 -16.29 -8.82 7.67
CA SER A 74 -17.61 -9.44 7.70
C SER A 74 -17.81 -10.31 6.45
N ASN A 75 -18.25 -11.56 6.62
CA ASN A 75 -18.52 -12.51 5.54
C ASN A 75 -17.39 -12.66 4.49
N GLY A 76 -16.13 -12.56 4.91
CA GLY A 76 -14.96 -12.60 4.01
C GLY A 76 -14.65 -11.30 3.25
N PHE A 77 -15.29 -10.18 3.60
CA PHE A 77 -14.99 -8.85 3.06
C PHE A 77 -14.51 -7.90 4.16
N LEU A 78 -13.59 -7.00 3.84
CA LEU A 78 -13.20 -5.87 4.67
C LEU A 78 -13.90 -4.59 4.19
N PRO A 79 -14.37 -3.71 5.11
CA PRO A 79 -14.84 -2.39 4.77
C PRO A 79 -13.63 -1.51 4.42
N ALA A 80 -13.70 -0.82 3.29
CA ALA A 80 -12.57 -0.09 2.74
C ALA A 80 -12.97 1.23 2.06
N LYS A 81 -11.99 2.13 1.97
CA LYS A 81 -12.11 3.43 1.33
C LYS A 81 -11.01 3.61 0.28
N TRP A 82 -11.40 4.13 -0.88
CA TRP A 82 -10.51 4.44 -1.99
C TRP A 82 -11.07 5.54 -2.88
N ALA A 83 -10.22 6.49 -3.30
CA ALA A 83 -10.59 7.62 -4.16
C ALA A 83 -11.88 8.37 -3.71
N GLY A 84 -12.05 8.54 -2.39
CA GLY A 84 -13.23 9.19 -1.79
C GLY A 84 -14.51 8.33 -1.73
N ARG A 85 -14.49 7.12 -2.30
CA ARG A 85 -15.60 6.15 -2.23
C ARG A 85 -15.37 5.17 -1.08
N SER A 86 -16.45 4.76 -0.41
CA SER A 86 -16.43 3.66 0.56
C SER A 86 -17.14 2.43 -0.02
N GLY A 87 -16.79 1.24 0.47
CA GLY A 87 -17.43 -0.02 0.12
C GLY A 87 -16.77 -1.20 0.82
N TRP A 88 -16.96 -2.40 0.26
CA TRP A 88 -16.47 -3.66 0.80
C TRP A 88 -15.66 -4.42 -0.24
N VAL A 89 -14.50 -4.94 0.13
CA VAL A 89 -13.58 -5.67 -0.76
C VAL A 89 -13.31 -7.06 -0.16
N SER A 90 -13.38 -8.12 -0.98
CA SER A 90 -13.13 -9.50 -0.51
C SER A 90 -11.68 -9.65 -0.04
N ALA A 91 -11.51 -10.16 1.18
CA ALA A 91 -10.24 -10.28 1.86
C ALA A 91 -9.29 -11.26 1.16
N ASP A 92 -9.82 -12.23 0.41
CA ASP A 92 -9.04 -13.17 -0.42
C ASP A 92 -8.19 -12.45 -1.49
N PHE A 93 -8.57 -11.22 -1.85
CA PHE A 93 -7.87 -10.36 -2.80
C PHE A 93 -7.12 -9.21 -2.12
N LEU A 94 -6.93 -9.27 -0.79
CA LEU A 94 -6.23 -8.26 -0.01
C LEU A 94 -5.03 -8.85 0.72
N ALA A 95 -3.90 -8.17 0.59
CA ALA A 95 -2.68 -8.46 1.29
C ALA A 95 -2.35 -7.37 2.30
N GLU A 96 -1.63 -7.74 3.36
CA GLU A 96 -0.85 -6.77 4.13
C GLU A 96 0.14 -6.00 3.23
N PRO A 97 0.61 -4.81 3.64
CA PRO A 97 1.63 -4.07 2.92
C PRO A 97 2.94 -4.87 2.73
N GLY A 98 3.06 -5.51 1.56
CA GLY A 98 4.17 -6.40 1.21
C GLY A 98 3.84 -7.89 1.13
N SER A 99 2.60 -8.31 1.43
CA SER A 99 2.17 -9.72 1.46
C SER A 99 1.31 -10.16 0.26
N THR A 100 1.34 -9.40 -0.85
CA THR A 100 0.98 -9.96 -2.16
C THR A 100 1.90 -11.15 -2.48
N PRO A 101 1.69 -11.88 -3.59
CA PRO A 101 2.82 -12.33 -4.40
C PRO A 101 3.55 -11.10 -4.96
N ALA A 102 4.10 -10.28 -4.07
CA ALA A 102 5.23 -9.46 -4.39
C ALA A 102 6.35 -10.41 -4.83
N PRO A 103 7.16 -10.03 -5.82
CA PRO A 103 8.53 -10.54 -5.89
C PRO A 103 9.13 -10.38 -4.49
N ASP A 104 9.76 -11.44 -3.98
CA ASP A 104 10.35 -11.43 -2.65
C ASP A 104 11.29 -10.22 -2.52
N ASN A 105 11.44 -9.69 -1.30
CA ASN A 105 12.36 -8.61 -1.01
C ASN A 105 13.84 -8.99 -1.33
N GLY A 106 14.11 -10.28 -1.54
CA GLY A 106 15.33 -10.80 -2.14
C GLY A 106 15.21 -11.41 -3.56
N ASP A 107 14.03 -11.45 -4.20
CA ASP A 107 13.84 -12.09 -5.52
C ASP A 107 14.64 -11.37 -6.60
N SER A 108 15.79 -11.94 -6.89
CA SER A 108 16.73 -11.44 -7.88
C SER A 108 16.46 -12.03 -9.28
N SER A 109 15.32 -12.71 -9.48
CA SER A 109 14.88 -13.18 -10.80
C SER A 109 14.44 -12.00 -11.66
N SER A 110 14.79 -12.01 -12.95
CA SER A 110 14.46 -10.90 -13.85
C SER A 110 12.95 -10.65 -14.01
N GLN A 111 12.12 -11.68 -13.82
CA GLN A 111 10.66 -11.54 -13.86
C GLN A 111 10.10 -10.93 -12.56
N GLY A 112 10.68 -11.29 -11.41
CA GLY A 112 10.40 -10.65 -10.14
C GLY A 112 10.70 -9.16 -10.20
N ILE A 113 11.92 -8.79 -10.56
CA ILE A 113 12.34 -7.38 -10.66
C ILE A 113 11.44 -6.58 -11.63
N VAL A 114 11.04 -7.15 -12.77
CA VAL A 114 10.06 -6.52 -13.70
C VAL A 114 8.72 -6.24 -13.00
N ASN A 115 8.20 -7.19 -12.22
CA ASN A 115 6.92 -7.02 -11.52
C ASN A 115 7.01 -5.94 -10.42
N ILE A 116 8.15 -5.84 -9.71
CA ILE A 116 8.43 -4.74 -8.76
C ILE A 116 8.41 -3.38 -9.46
N ILE A 117 9.07 -3.26 -10.61
CA ILE A 117 9.12 -2.02 -11.39
C ILE A 117 7.73 -1.61 -11.86
N TYR A 118 6.92 -2.57 -12.33
CA TYR A 118 5.55 -2.32 -12.76
C TYR A 118 4.65 -1.88 -11.58
N ALA A 119 4.75 -2.53 -10.42
CA ALA A 119 3.98 -2.16 -9.23
C ALA A 119 4.33 -0.75 -8.71
N ALA A 120 5.60 -0.35 -8.76
CA ALA A 120 6.02 1.01 -8.44
C ALA A 120 5.53 2.02 -9.49
N ALA A 121 5.62 1.67 -10.78
CA ALA A 121 5.11 2.52 -11.86
C ALA A 121 3.59 2.77 -11.72
N ASP A 122 2.81 1.72 -11.46
CA ASP A 122 1.36 1.84 -11.18
C ASP A 122 1.08 2.73 -9.97
N ARG A 123 1.81 2.51 -8.86
CA ARG A 123 1.65 3.28 -7.60
C ARG A 123 1.84 4.78 -7.81
N TRP A 124 2.76 5.16 -8.69
CA TRP A 124 3.16 6.56 -8.92
C TRP A 124 2.65 7.13 -10.25
N GLY A 125 1.75 6.43 -10.95
CA GLY A 125 1.13 6.88 -12.20
C GLY A 125 2.10 6.99 -13.39
N GLN A 126 3.21 6.25 -13.37
CA GLN A 126 4.29 6.31 -14.35
C GLN A 126 4.14 5.27 -15.46
N PRO A 127 4.69 5.49 -16.67
CA PRO A 127 4.63 4.50 -17.74
C PRO A 127 5.52 3.28 -17.38
N ARG A 128 4.88 2.11 -17.16
CA ARG A 128 5.55 0.83 -16.86
C ARG A 128 6.75 0.52 -17.77
N ALA A 129 6.58 0.74 -19.07
CA ALA A 129 7.61 0.49 -20.08
C ALA A 129 8.80 1.46 -20.00
N ASP A 130 8.58 2.67 -19.49
CA ASP A 130 9.65 3.66 -19.31
C ASP A 130 10.47 3.35 -18.07
N MET A 131 9.84 3.13 -16.90
CA MET A 131 10.59 2.74 -15.70
C MET A 131 11.35 1.42 -15.92
N LEU A 132 10.80 0.49 -16.71
CA LEU A 132 11.51 -0.72 -17.11
C LEU A 132 12.68 -0.45 -18.08
N ARG A 133 12.53 0.47 -19.03
CA ARG A 133 13.62 0.89 -19.93
C ARG A 133 14.80 1.48 -19.14
N VAL A 134 14.51 2.29 -18.13
CA VAL A 134 15.52 2.89 -17.25
C VAL A 134 16.22 1.82 -16.41
N ALA A 135 15.51 1.01 -15.62
CA ALA A 135 16.14 -0.04 -14.81
C ALA A 135 16.96 -1.07 -15.61
N ARG A 136 16.57 -1.35 -16.87
CA ARG A 136 17.37 -2.18 -17.80
C ARG A 136 18.67 -1.50 -18.26
N CYS A 137 18.64 -0.18 -18.47
CA CYS A 137 19.78 0.57 -18.98
C CYS A 137 20.76 0.97 -17.87
N GLU A 138 20.24 1.34 -16.70
CA GLU A 138 21.04 1.77 -15.54
C GLU A 138 21.70 0.59 -14.81
N SER A 139 20.97 -0.52 -14.56
CA SER A 139 21.52 -1.66 -13.80
C SER A 139 21.36 -3.05 -14.45
N ASN A 140 20.82 -3.14 -15.67
CA ASN A 140 20.43 -4.42 -16.29
C ASN A 140 19.50 -5.27 -15.39
N LEU A 141 18.62 -4.61 -14.63
CA LEU A 141 17.72 -5.21 -13.64
C LEU A 141 18.40 -5.86 -12.41
N ASP A 142 19.69 -5.61 -12.17
CA ASP A 142 20.33 -5.99 -10.91
C ASP A 142 20.03 -4.95 -9.82
N PRO A 143 19.34 -5.31 -8.72
CA PRO A 143 19.13 -4.39 -7.60
C PRO A 143 20.37 -4.21 -6.72
N ARG A 144 21.42 -5.04 -6.88
CA ARG A 144 22.69 -4.94 -6.14
C ARG A 144 23.82 -4.27 -6.94
N ALA A 145 23.52 -3.73 -8.13
CA ALA A 145 24.50 -3.04 -8.96
C ALA A 145 25.08 -1.80 -8.25
N VAL A 146 26.40 -1.65 -8.33
CA VAL A 146 27.16 -0.48 -7.82
C VAL A 146 28.16 -0.01 -8.87
N ASN A 147 27.96 1.21 -9.38
CA ASN A 147 28.98 1.89 -10.17
C ASN A 147 30.12 2.37 -9.25
N ARG A 148 31.24 1.65 -9.27
CA ARG A 148 32.43 1.93 -8.44
C ARG A 148 33.07 3.31 -8.68
N SER A 149 32.76 3.99 -9.79
CA SER A 149 33.33 5.31 -10.11
C SER A 149 32.49 6.49 -9.62
N SER A 150 31.18 6.31 -9.43
CA SER A 150 30.26 7.36 -8.97
C SER A 150 29.63 7.08 -7.60
N GLY A 151 29.66 5.83 -7.15
CA GLY A 151 28.88 5.36 -6.00
C GLY A 151 27.38 5.15 -6.30
N ALA A 152 26.95 5.35 -7.56
CA ALA A 152 25.58 5.10 -7.97
C ALA A 152 25.20 3.64 -7.71
N SER A 153 24.04 3.41 -7.11
CA SER A 153 23.70 2.14 -6.45
C SER A 153 22.22 1.79 -6.62
N GLY A 154 21.91 0.49 -6.60
CA GLY A 154 20.53 -0.02 -6.65
C GLY A 154 19.98 -0.19 -8.06
N LEU A 155 18.74 -0.67 -8.14
CA LEU A 155 18.01 -1.02 -9.37
C LEU A 155 17.85 0.16 -10.35
N PHE A 156 17.87 1.39 -9.84
CA PHE A 156 17.78 2.62 -10.63
C PHE A 156 19.06 3.48 -10.52
N GLN A 157 20.19 2.91 -10.08
CA GLN A 157 21.49 3.59 -9.94
C GLN A 157 21.41 5.00 -9.32
N PHE A 158 20.77 5.13 -8.15
CA PHE A 158 20.76 6.41 -7.46
C PHE A 158 22.14 6.77 -6.94
N MET A 159 22.52 8.04 -7.08
CA MET A 159 23.55 8.63 -6.21
C MET A 159 23.06 8.57 -4.75
N PRO A 160 23.88 8.15 -3.77
CA PRO A 160 23.41 7.92 -2.40
C PRO A 160 22.73 9.12 -1.75
N GLY A 161 23.24 10.34 -1.98
CA GLY A 161 22.61 11.58 -1.50
C GLY A 161 21.26 11.91 -2.16
N THR A 162 21.04 11.48 -3.41
CA THR A 162 19.75 11.62 -4.10
C THR A 162 18.73 10.65 -3.50
N PHE A 163 19.11 9.38 -3.31
CA PHE A 163 18.28 8.39 -2.64
C PHE A 163 17.89 8.82 -1.21
N ALA A 164 18.84 9.32 -0.43
CA ALA A 164 18.60 9.86 0.92
C ALA A 164 17.62 11.05 0.95
N GLY A 165 17.41 11.74 -0.17
CA GLY A 165 16.40 12.80 -0.30
C GLY A 165 14.96 12.29 -0.44
N THR A 166 14.76 11.03 -0.85
CA THR A 166 13.44 10.41 -1.06
C THR A 166 12.74 10.06 0.26
N PRO A 167 11.42 9.81 0.27
CA PRO A 167 10.71 9.33 1.45
C PRO A 167 11.30 8.03 2.03
N ASN A 168 11.74 7.12 1.16
CA ASN A 168 12.33 5.83 1.51
C ASN A 168 13.72 6.01 2.17
N GLY A 169 14.59 6.81 1.54
CA GLY A 169 15.91 7.13 2.10
C GLY A 169 15.82 7.89 3.44
N LYS A 170 14.82 8.76 3.62
CA LYS A 170 14.52 9.43 4.89
C LYS A 170 14.03 8.49 6.00
N ARG A 171 13.48 7.33 5.64
CA ARG A 171 13.12 6.25 6.58
C ARG A 171 14.27 5.26 6.83
N GLY A 172 15.42 5.42 6.17
CA GLY A 172 16.58 4.54 6.30
C GLY A 172 16.42 3.19 5.58
N GLU A 173 15.55 3.11 4.57
CA GLU A 173 15.37 1.88 3.78
C GLU A 173 16.59 1.56 2.90
N ASP A 174 16.76 0.29 2.55
CA ASP A 174 17.90 -0.19 1.77
C ASP A 174 17.77 0.16 0.27
N ILE A 175 18.74 0.91 -0.26
CA ILE A 175 18.89 1.25 -1.69
C ILE A 175 19.01 0.00 -2.59
N PHE A 176 19.49 -1.12 -2.04
CA PHE A 176 19.64 -2.41 -2.72
C PHE A 176 18.41 -3.32 -2.59
N ASN A 177 17.40 -2.95 -1.79
CA ASN A 177 16.10 -3.59 -1.84
C ASN A 177 15.38 -3.13 -3.14
N ALA A 178 15.01 -4.09 -3.98
CA ALA A 178 14.45 -3.80 -5.30
C ALA A 178 13.13 -3.00 -5.23
N TYR A 179 12.26 -3.31 -4.27
CA TYR A 179 10.99 -2.60 -4.06
C TYR A 179 11.23 -1.16 -3.64
N THR A 180 12.07 -0.94 -2.63
CA THR A 180 12.49 0.39 -2.15
C THR A 180 13.12 1.22 -3.27
N SER A 181 14.01 0.62 -4.07
CA SER A 181 14.67 1.29 -5.18
C SER A 181 13.68 1.71 -6.28
N ALA A 182 12.69 0.87 -6.60
CA ALA A 182 11.65 1.18 -7.57
C ALA A 182 10.62 2.21 -7.06
N ASP A 183 10.20 2.10 -5.79
CA ASP A 183 9.27 3.03 -5.14
C ASP A 183 9.85 4.46 -5.06
N ALA A 184 11.14 4.57 -4.69
CA ALA A 184 11.90 5.81 -4.71
C ALA A 184 11.97 6.43 -6.12
N ALA A 185 12.13 5.62 -7.16
CA ALA A 185 12.21 6.08 -8.55
C ALA A 185 10.84 6.60 -9.03
N GLY A 186 9.77 5.85 -8.76
CA GLY A 186 8.40 6.26 -9.08
C GLY A 186 8.00 7.56 -8.37
N TRP A 187 8.32 7.70 -7.09
CA TRP A 187 8.12 8.95 -6.35
C TRP A 187 8.87 10.12 -6.98
N MET A 188 10.16 9.94 -7.31
CA MET A 188 10.96 10.99 -7.95
C MET A 188 10.35 11.42 -9.29
N TRP A 189 9.91 10.47 -10.13
CA TRP A 189 9.27 10.77 -11.41
C TRP A 189 7.95 11.53 -11.25
N ALA A 190 7.10 11.12 -10.29
CA ALA A 190 5.86 11.81 -9.96
C ALA A 190 6.08 13.24 -9.46
N ASN A 191 7.27 13.55 -8.93
CA ASN A 191 7.68 14.90 -8.51
C ASN A 191 8.51 15.63 -9.58
N GLY A 192 8.46 15.19 -10.85
CA GLY A 192 9.14 15.82 -11.99
C GLY A 192 10.65 15.56 -12.06
N MET A 193 11.22 14.77 -11.16
CA MET A 193 12.67 14.50 -11.06
C MET A 193 13.15 13.40 -12.01
N ARG A 194 12.40 13.06 -13.07
CA ARG A 194 12.78 12.06 -14.09
C ARG A 194 14.11 12.42 -14.80
N ASN A 195 14.45 13.71 -14.87
CA ASN A 195 15.70 14.22 -15.45
C ASN A 195 16.98 13.81 -14.69
N HIS A 196 16.88 13.11 -13.56
CA HIS A 196 18.03 12.53 -12.86
C HIS A 196 18.58 11.26 -13.54
N TRP A 197 17.82 10.66 -14.46
CA TRP A 197 18.25 9.51 -15.25
C TRP A 197 18.70 9.92 -16.65
N ALA A 198 19.84 9.37 -17.07
CA ALA A 198 20.41 9.61 -18.41
C ALA A 198 19.82 8.62 -19.44
N CYS A 199 19.54 7.40 -19.01
CA CYS A 199 18.69 6.47 -19.76
C CYS A 199 17.22 6.88 -19.60
N GLN A 200 16.52 7.25 -20.68
CA GLN A 200 15.10 7.66 -20.63
C GLN A 200 14.24 7.16 -21.80
#